data_AF-A0AAE1PEJ4-F1
#
_entry.id   AF-A0AAE1PEJ4-F1
#
_cell.length_a   1.000
_cell.length_b   1.000
_cell.length_c   1.000
_cell.angle_alpha   90.00
_cell.angle_beta   90.00
_cell.angle_gamma   90.00
#
_symmetry.space_group_name_H-M   'P 1'
#
loop_
_entity.id
_entity.type
_entity.pdbx_description
1 polymer ?
#
loop_
_entity_poly.entity_id
_entity_poly.type
_entity_poly.pdbx_seq_one_letter_code
_entity_poly.pdbx_strand_id
1 'polypeptide(L)'
;MTGKLCSRWSEEWFLKFNEEKCKVMHVGRNNPGYSYRLGTTELVTTQEEKDLGIFITNNLKPTLQVSKAAAKANSMSMVVLVGLIRKTFICMDGEMFLTLY
;
A
#
# COMPACT_ATOMS: atom_id res chain seq x y z
N MET A 1 22.31 12.40 -10.61
CA MET A 1 22.84 11.83 -11.87
C MET A 1 22.33 10.38 -11.99
N THR A 2 21.02 10.15 -12.14
CA THR A 2 20.47 8.79 -11.91
C THR A 2 19.22 8.41 -12.71
N GLY A 3 18.69 9.26 -13.59
CA GLY A 3 17.60 8.88 -14.52
C GLY A 3 18.09 8.25 -15.84
N LYS A 4 19.32 8.56 -16.27
CA LYS A 4 19.80 8.25 -17.63
C LYS A 4 19.97 6.75 -17.93
N LEU A 5 20.31 5.94 -16.93
CA LEU A 5 20.56 4.51 -17.14
C LEU A 5 19.25 3.73 -17.31
N CYS A 6 18.24 4.01 -16.47
CA CYS A 6 16.94 3.35 -16.54
C CYS A 6 16.15 3.74 -17.80
N SER A 7 16.20 5.01 -18.23
CA SER A 7 15.54 5.43 -19.47
C SER A 7 16.09 4.68 -20.70
N ARG A 8 17.43 4.57 -20.81
CA ARG A 8 18.06 3.84 -21.91
C ARG A 8 17.71 2.34 -21.90
N TRP A 9 17.74 1.71 -20.71
CA TRP A 9 17.34 0.31 -20.57
C TRP A 9 15.87 0.10 -20.98
N SER A 10 14.97 0.99 -20.54
CA SER A 10 13.55 0.93 -20.89
C SER A 10 13.31 1.04 -22.39
N GLU A 11 14.07 1.90 -23.09
CA GLU A 11 14.02 2.01 -24.55
C GLU A 11 14.54 0.76 -25.26
N GLU A 12 15.69 0.22 -24.84
CA GLU A 12 16.32 -0.97 -25.43
C GLU A 12 15.41 -2.21 -25.34
N TRP A 13 14.67 -2.33 -24.23
CA TRP A 13 13.78 -3.46 -23.98
C TRP A 13 12.33 -3.19 -24.38
N PHE A 14 12.03 -2.04 -24.99
CA PHE A 14 10.67 -1.61 -25.36
C PHE A 14 9.67 -1.60 -24.17
N LEU A 15 10.16 -1.42 -22.95
CA LEU A 15 9.37 -1.40 -21.71
C LEU A 15 9.27 0.03 -21.17
N LYS A 16 8.57 0.90 -21.92
CA LYS A 16 8.42 2.32 -21.58
C LYS A 16 7.77 2.51 -20.21
N PHE A 17 8.35 3.37 -19.39
CA PHE A 17 7.75 3.78 -18.11
C PHE A 17 6.49 4.64 -18.34
N ASN A 18 5.54 4.53 -17.41
CA ASN A 18 4.48 5.53 -17.30
C ASN A 18 4.95 6.63 -16.35
N GLU A 19 5.50 7.71 -16.93
CA GLU A 19 6.11 8.81 -16.17
C GLU A 19 5.17 9.44 -15.13
N GLU A 20 3.87 9.57 -15.47
CA GLU A 20 2.87 10.16 -14.57
C GLU A 20 2.56 9.29 -13.35
N LYS A 21 2.72 7.97 -13.48
CA LYS A 21 2.50 7.01 -12.38
C LYS A 21 3.76 6.76 -11.57
N CYS A 22 4.93 7.10 -12.09
CA CYS A 22 6.19 6.97 -11.39
C CYS A 22 6.29 8.01 -10.26
N LYS A 23 6.72 7.56 -9.08
CA LYS A 23 6.92 8.41 -7.90
C LYS A 23 8.24 8.09 -7.25
N VAL A 24 8.75 9.02 -6.46
CA VAL A 24 9.97 8.84 -5.66
C VAL A 24 9.59 8.69 -4.20
N MET A 25 10.13 7.69 -3.52
CA MET A 25 10.06 7.58 -2.07
C MET A 25 11.47 7.71 -1.49
N HIS A 26 11.69 8.73 -0.67
CA HIS A 26 12.98 8.93 0.01
C HIS A 26 13.06 8.09 1.26
N VAL A 27 14.04 7.20 1.30
CA VAL A 27 14.19 6.21 2.38
C VAL A 27 15.55 6.37 3.05
N GLY A 28 15.59 6.18 4.37
CA GLY A 28 16.80 6.24 5.17
C GLY A 28 17.10 7.62 5.75
N ARG A 29 17.77 7.65 6.92
CA ARG A 29 18.04 8.89 7.68
C ARG A 29 18.97 9.87 6.97
N ASN A 30 19.89 9.35 6.15
CA ASN A 30 20.90 10.16 5.45
C ASN A 30 20.50 10.43 3.99
N ASN A 31 19.22 10.28 3.65
CA ASN A 31 18.75 10.53 2.29
C ASN A 31 18.70 12.05 2.03
N PRO A 32 19.44 12.58 1.05
CA PRO A 32 19.47 14.01 0.76
C PRO A 32 18.19 14.55 0.10
N GLY A 33 17.22 13.70 -0.25
CA GLY A 33 15.93 14.18 -0.76
C GLY A 33 15.98 14.77 -2.17
N TYR A 34 16.88 14.29 -3.04
CA TYR A 34 17.03 14.85 -4.39
C TYR A 34 15.76 14.70 -5.24
N SER A 35 15.41 15.75 -5.99
CA SER A 35 14.45 15.61 -7.08
C SER A 35 14.99 14.72 -8.20
N TYR A 36 14.13 13.85 -8.72
CA TYR A 36 14.44 13.00 -9.88
C TYR A 36 13.52 13.36 -11.03
N ARG A 37 14.05 13.23 -12.25
CA ARG A 37 13.29 13.38 -13.49
C ARG A 37 13.40 12.11 -14.30
N LEU A 38 12.29 11.72 -14.91
CA LEU A 38 12.21 10.66 -15.89
C LEU A 38 11.78 11.30 -17.20
N GLY A 39 12.63 11.24 -18.23
CA GLY A 39 12.40 12.02 -19.45
C GLY A 39 12.34 13.52 -19.15
N THR A 40 11.21 14.14 -19.49
CA THR A 40 10.92 15.57 -19.23
C THR A 40 10.17 15.78 -17.91
N THR A 41 9.57 14.73 -17.36
CA THR A 41 8.70 14.75 -16.18
C THR A 41 9.51 14.73 -14.89
N GLU A 42 9.23 15.65 -13.97
CA GLU A 42 9.75 15.58 -12.61
C GLU A 42 8.86 14.66 -11.76
N LEU A 43 9.48 13.71 -11.07
CA LEU A 43 8.74 12.70 -10.32
C LEU A 43 8.25 13.26 -8.98
N VAL A 44 6.98 13.00 -8.67
CA VAL A 44 6.37 13.41 -7.41
C VAL A 44 6.92 12.56 -6.27
N THR A 45 7.21 13.21 -5.14
CA THR A 45 7.61 12.50 -3.91
C THR A 45 6.40 11.93 -3.19
N THR A 46 6.50 10.68 -2.73
CA THR A 46 5.47 10.03 -1.90
C THR A 46 6.05 9.51 -0.58
N GLN A 47 5.20 9.46 0.44
CA GLN A 47 5.54 8.87 1.75
C GLN A 47 5.01 7.45 1.91
N GLU A 48 4.00 7.08 1.11
CA GLU A 48 3.32 5.80 1.11
C GLU A 48 3.11 5.37 -0.34
N GLU A 49 3.39 4.11 -0.65
CA GLU A 49 3.01 3.51 -1.93
C GLU A 49 2.51 2.10 -1.70
N LYS A 50 1.49 1.71 -2.46
CA LYS A 50 0.97 0.34 -2.46
C LYS A 50 1.48 -0.38 -3.70
N ASP A 51 2.26 -1.43 -3.51
CA ASP A 51 2.74 -2.27 -4.60
C ASP A 51 2.37 -3.74 -4.35
N LEU A 52 1.77 -4.39 -5.34
CA LEU A 52 1.30 -5.79 -5.27
C LEU A 52 0.48 -6.15 -4.02
N GLY A 53 -0.22 -5.18 -3.43
CA GLY A 53 -1.02 -5.39 -2.21
C GLY A 53 -0.30 -5.05 -0.89
N ILE A 54 0.97 -4.69 -0.95
CA ILE A 54 1.80 -4.35 0.21
C ILE A 54 1.94 -2.83 0.28
N PHE A 55 1.63 -2.26 1.45
CA PHE A 55 1.85 -0.85 1.75
C PHE A 55 3.28 -0.64 2.26
N ILE A 56 4.03 0.18 1.53
CA ILE A 56 5.40 0.56 1.84
C ILE A 56 5.39 2.02 2.25
N THR A 57 6.15 2.36 3.29
CA THR A 57 6.27 3.74 3.79
C THR A 57 7.73 4.18 3.80
N ASN A 58 7.97 5.48 3.71
CA ASN A 58 9.32 6.07 3.67
C ASN A 58 10.16 5.79 4.93
N ASN A 59 9.50 5.49 6.05
CA ASN A 59 10.14 5.13 7.32
C ASN A 59 10.37 3.61 7.46
N LEU A 60 9.98 2.83 6.46
CA LEU A 60 10.07 1.37 6.38
C LEU A 60 9.39 0.62 7.53
N LYS A 61 8.53 1.28 8.31
CA LYS A 61 7.79 0.61 9.38
C LYS A 61 6.64 -0.19 8.77
N PRO A 62 6.47 -1.46 9.14
CA PRO A 62 5.37 -2.28 8.66
C PRO A 62 4.03 -1.91 9.30
N THR A 63 4.01 -0.97 10.26
CA THR A 63 2.82 -0.60 11.05
C THR A 63 1.60 -0.29 10.18
N LEU A 64 1.79 0.44 9.08
CA LEU A 64 0.70 0.75 8.16
C LEU A 64 0.15 -0.51 7.47
N GLN A 65 1.03 -1.37 6.96
CA GLN A 65 0.65 -2.63 6.33
C GLN A 65 -0.10 -3.53 7.31
N VAL A 66 0.43 -3.69 8.53
CA VAL A 66 -0.17 -4.50 9.59
C VAL A 66 -1.53 -3.95 9.97
N SER A 67 -1.66 -2.64 10.19
CA SER A 67 -2.94 -2.01 10.51
C SER A 67 -3.97 -2.22 9.41
N LYS A 68 -3.61 -2.02 8.14
CA LYS A 68 -4.53 -2.21 7.01
C LYS A 68 -4.92 -3.68 6.82
N ALA A 69 -3.97 -4.60 6.98
CA ALA A 69 -4.24 -6.03 6.89
C ALA A 69 -5.17 -6.50 8.02
N ALA A 70 -4.90 -6.09 9.26
CA ALA A 70 -5.74 -6.40 10.42
C ALA A 70 -7.14 -5.80 10.27
N ALA A 71 -7.25 -4.54 9.86
CA ALA A 71 -8.55 -3.91 9.60
C ALA A 71 -9.34 -4.68 8.53
N LYS A 72 -8.69 -5.09 7.43
CA LYS A 72 -9.34 -5.87 6.38
C LYS A 72 -9.80 -7.23 6.89
N ALA A 73 -8.97 -7.95 7.65
CA ALA A 73 -9.32 -9.22 8.26
C ALA A 73 -10.49 -9.07 9.25
N ASN A 74 -10.47 -8.03 10.09
CA ASN A 74 -11.54 -7.73 11.04
C ASN A 74 -12.86 -7.42 10.34
N SER A 75 -12.84 -6.62 9.26
CA SER A 75 -14.04 -6.37 8.45
C SER A 75 -14.56 -7.64 7.78
N MET A 76 -13.68 -8.51 7.29
CA MET A 76 -14.10 -9.79 6.69
C MET A 76 -14.66 -10.74 7.73
N SER A 77 -14.00 -10.89 8.88
CA SER A 77 -14.48 -11.66 10.02
C SER A 77 -15.86 -11.16 10.41
N MET A 78 -16.06 -9.86 10.63
CA MET A 78 -17.35 -9.29 11.00
C MET A 78 -18.46 -9.61 9.98
N VAL A 79 -18.20 -9.49 8.67
CA VAL A 79 -19.20 -9.81 7.64
C VAL A 79 -19.54 -11.30 7.62
N VAL A 80 -18.53 -12.17 7.70
CA VAL A 80 -18.73 -13.63 7.63
C VAL A 80 -19.41 -14.14 8.90
N LEU A 81 -18.87 -13.78 10.09
CA LEU A 81 -19.37 -14.24 11.37
C LEU A 81 -20.80 -13.76 11.63
N VAL A 82 -21.08 -12.46 11.46
CA VAL A 82 -22.44 -11.92 11.63
C VAL A 82 -23.39 -12.54 10.61
N GLY A 83 -22.94 -12.77 9.37
CA GLY A 83 -23.72 -13.45 8.35
C GLY A 83 -24.10 -14.88 8.72
N LEU A 84 -23.18 -15.63 9.32
CA LEU A 84 -23.44 -16.98 9.81
C LEU A 84 -24.39 -16.96 11.01
N ILE A 85 -24.10 -16.13 12.01
CA ILE A 85 -24.87 -16.08 13.26
C ILE A 85 -26.32 -15.64 13.00
N ARG A 86 -26.55 -14.67 12.10
CA ARG A 86 -27.91 -14.29 11.66
C ARG A 86 -28.69 -15.41 10.99
N LYS A 87 -28.01 -16.40 10.39
CA LYS A 87 -28.67 -17.59 9.81
C LYS A 87 -28.94 -18.67 10.84
N THR A 88 -28.18 -18.70 11.93
CA THR A 88 -28.26 -19.76 12.95
C THR A 88 -29.15 -19.37 14.14
N PHE A 89 -29.25 -18.08 14.47
CA PHE A 89 -29.98 -17.60 15.64
C PHE A 89 -31.13 -16.68 15.25
N ILE A 90 -32.28 -16.85 15.93
CA ILE A 90 -33.49 -16.07 15.70
C ILE A 90 -33.37 -14.66 16.31
N CYS A 91 -32.62 -14.52 17.40
CA CYS A 91 -32.25 -13.23 18.00
C CYS A 91 -30.76 -13.24 18.38
N MET A 92 -30.15 -12.05 18.40
CA MET A 92 -28.76 -11.84 18.80
C MET A 92 -28.76 -10.63 19.73
N ASP A 93 -28.33 -10.82 20.97
CA ASP A 93 -28.23 -9.76 21.97
C ASP A 93 -26.81 -9.17 22.06
N GLY A 94 -26.66 -8.11 22.86
CA GLY A 94 -25.38 -7.39 22.98
C GLY A 94 -24.27 -8.21 23.64
N GLU A 95 -24.61 -9.13 24.55
CA GLU A 95 -23.62 -9.99 25.22
C GLU A 95 -23.05 -11.04 24.27
N MET A 96 -23.90 -11.70 23.47
CA MET A 96 -23.43 -12.65 22.45
C MET A 96 -22.53 -11.99 21.41
N PHE A 97 -22.79 -10.73 21.07
CA PHE A 97 -21.96 -9.99 20.11
C PHE A 97 -20.56 -9.68 20.66
N LEU A 98 -20.44 -9.39 21.95
CA LEU A 98 -19.16 -9.10 22.61
C LEU A 98 -18.23 -10.31 22.69
N THR A 99 -18.77 -11.54 22.74
CA THR A 99 -17.95 -12.77 22.72
C THR A 99 -17.32 -13.10 21.36
N LEU A 100 -17.66 -12.38 20.30
CA LEU A 100 -17.16 -12.63 18.93
C LEU A 100 -15.88 -11.86 18.59
N TYR A 101 -15.40 -11.02 19.51
CA TYR A 101 -14.26 -10.13 19.35
C TYR A 101 -13.29 -10.29 20.52
#